data_AF-A0A382SCE8-F1
#
_entry.id   AF-A0A382SCE8-F1
#
_cell.length_a   1.000
_cell.length_b   1.000
_cell.length_c   1.000
_cell.angle_alpha   90.00
_cell.angle_beta   90.00
_cell.angle_gamma   90.00
#
_symmetry.space_group_name_H-M   'P 1'
#
loop_
_entity.id
_entity.type
_entity.pdbx_description
1 polymer ?
#
loop_
_entity_poly.entity_id
_entity_poly.type
_entity_poly.pdbx_seq_one_letter_code
_entity_poly.pdbx_strand_id
1 'polypeptide(L)'
;MGRNILALDTSTSACSVACWMSNKVVAEDFVDLGRGHAEALVPMIASVMRDASIDYSQLETVAVTLGPGTFTGLRVGLSAARGLALAISKPMVGVTSLEAIAHATQFSQRSVLAILDARRGQFYAQSFDSDLQPVTSPLAVPAANIQSLAPSAPFVVVGTGAI
;
A
#
# COMPACT_ATOMS: atom_id res chain seq x y z
N MET A 1 7.62 -23.38 0.08
CA MET A 1 6.20 -23.28 0.47
C MET A 1 5.83 -21.81 0.39
N GLY A 2 4.83 -21.46 -0.41
CA GLY A 2 4.41 -20.06 -0.58
C GLY A 2 3.62 -19.59 0.65
N ARG A 3 3.82 -18.34 1.07
CA ARG A 3 3.12 -17.79 2.23
C ARG A 3 1.68 -17.41 1.89
N ASN A 4 0.73 -17.63 2.80
CA ASN A 4 -0.63 -17.10 2.66
C ASN A 4 -0.68 -15.73 3.35
N ILE A 5 -0.89 -14.67 2.57
CA ILE A 5 -0.81 -13.29 3.04
C ILE A 5 -2.14 -12.60 2.81
N LEU A 6 -2.66 -11.92 3.84
CA LEU A 6 -3.74 -10.95 3.69
C LEU A 6 -3.14 -9.54 3.76
N ALA A 7 -3.24 -8.77 2.69
CA ALA A 7 -2.72 -7.41 2.59
C ALA A 7 -3.85 -6.38 2.70
N LEU A 8 -3.65 -5.31 3.47
CA LEU A 8 -4.60 -4.23 3.71
C LEU A 8 -3.95 -2.88 3.36
N ASP A 9 -4.64 -2.04 2.58
CA ASP A 9 -4.27 -0.63 2.41
C ASP A 9 -5.48 0.27 2.63
N THR A 10 -5.29 1.27 3.50
CA THR A 10 -6.24 2.34 3.78
C THR A 10 -5.51 3.68 3.84
N SER A 11 -4.32 3.77 3.24
CA SER A 11 -3.46 4.94 3.33
C SER A 11 -3.93 6.11 2.46
N THR A 12 -4.80 5.88 1.47
CA THR A 12 -5.30 6.90 0.53
C THR A 12 -6.83 7.09 0.63
N SER A 13 -7.46 7.70 -0.38
CA SER A 13 -8.94 7.76 -0.47
C SER A 13 -9.55 6.37 -0.66
N ALA A 14 -8.80 5.45 -1.26
CA ALA A 14 -9.20 4.08 -1.45
C ALA A 14 -9.03 3.23 -0.18
N CYS A 15 -9.81 2.15 -0.14
CA CYS A 15 -9.64 1.02 0.76
C CYS A 15 -9.43 -0.22 -0.12
N SER A 16 -8.41 -1.01 0.19
CA SER A 16 -8.14 -2.24 -0.54
C SER A 16 -7.74 -3.38 0.38
N VAL A 17 -8.12 -4.59 -0.04
CA VAL A 17 -7.80 -5.84 0.64
C VAL A 17 -7.44 -6.87 -0.43
N ALA A 18 -6.35 -7.61 -0.25
CA ALA A 18 -5.96 -8.68 -1.17
C ALA A 18 -5.48 -9.91 -0.41
N CYS A 19 -5.85 -11.09 -0.91
CA CYS A 19 -5.32 -12.36 -0.46
C CYS A 19 -4.31 -12.88 -1.49
N TRP A 20 -3.08 -13.10 -1.05
CA TRP A 20 -2.00 -13.66 -1.86
C TRP A 20 -1.68 -15.08 -1.41
N MET A 21 -1.63 -15.99 -2.37
CA MET A 21 -1.38 -17.41 -2.17
C MET A 21 -0.72 -18.00 -3.41
N SER A 22 0.21 -18.94 -3.23
CA SER A 22 0.81 -19.68 -4.35
C SER A 22 1.37 -18.76 -5.44
N ASN A 23 2.05 -17.68 -5.03
CA ASN A 23 2.66 -16.68 -5.90
C ASN A 23 1.71 -15.83 -6.75
N LYS A 24 0.44 -15.70 -6.35
CA LYS A 24 -0.53 -14.83 -7.02
C LYS A 24 -1.55 -14.25 -6.04
N VAL A 25 -2.19 -13.15 -6.45
CA VAL A 25 -3.41 -12.68 -5.80
C VAL A 25 -4.54 -13.63 -6.20
N VAL A 26 -5.24 -14.20 -5.21
CA VAL A 26 -6.34 -15.16 -5.42
C VAL A 26 -7.71 -14.54 -5.21
N ALA A 27 -7.79 -13.45 -4.44
CA ALA A 27 -8.97 -12.61 -4.28
C ALA A 27 -8.52 -11.21 -3.87
N GLU A 28 -9.25 -10.19 -4.32
CA GLU A 28 -9.01 -8.80 -3.94
C GLU A 28 -10.31 -8.02 -3.99
N ASP A 29 -10.36 -6.94 -3.22
CA ASP A 29 -11.41 -5.95 -3.26
C ASP A 29 -10.79 -4.55 -3.14
N PHE A 30 -11.34 -3.61 -3.89
CA PHE A 30 -10.85 -2.24 -4.00
C PHE A 30 -12.03 -1.30 -4.17
N VAL A 31 -12.10 -0.28 -3.32
CA VAL A 31 -13.13 0.76 -3.41
C VAL A 31 -12.52 2.13 -3.14
N ASP A 32 -12.71 3.08 -4.05
CA ASP A 32 -12.40 4.50 -3.80
C ASP A 32 -13.53 5.14 -2.98
N LEU A 33 -13.37 5.13 -1.65
CA LEU A 33 -14.41 5.54 -0.71
C LEU A 33 -14.43 7.06 -0.48
N GLY A 34 -13.26 7.69 -0.51
CA GLY A 34 -13.04 9.05 0.00
C GLY A 34 -13.16 9.17 1.53
N ARG A 35 -14.18 8.55 2.14
CA ARG A 35 -14.44 8.47 3.59
C ARG A 35 -15.19 7.17 3.95
N GLY A 36 -15.09 6.73 5.21
CA GLY A 36 -15.81 5.55 5.71
C GLY A 36 -14.99 4.26 5.71
N HIS A 37 -13.66 4.36 5.75
CA HIS A 37 -12.75 3.21 5.77
C HIS A 37 -13.00 2.27 6.96
N ALA A 38 -13.41 2.79 8.12
CA ALA A 38 -13.61 1.99 9.33
C ALA A 38 -14.81 1.03 9.18
N GLU A 39 -15.87 1.49 8.54
CA GLU A 39 -17.08 0.74 8.28
C GLU A 39 -16.89 -0.26 7.13
N ALA A 40 -16.07 0.08 6.13
CA ALA A 40 -15.85 -0.74 4.94
C ALA A 40 -14.83 -1.87 5.14
N LEU A 41 -13.75 -1.64 5.88
CA LEU A 41 -12.58 -2.52 5.87
C LEU A 41 -12.89 -3.95 6.36
N VAL A 42 -13.59 -4.10 7.48
CA VAL A 42 -13.87 -5.43 8.06
C VAL A 42 -14.79 -6.26 7.16
N PRO A 43 -15.90 -5.72 6.60
CA PRO A 43 -16.67 -6.39 5.56
C PRO A 43 -15.85 -6.80 4.34
N MET A 44 -14.96 -5.93 3.85
CA MET A 44 -14.07 -6.24 2.71
C MET A 44 -13.14 -7.41 3.03
N ILE A 45 -12.54 -7.44 4.23
CA ILE A 45 -11.73 -8.57 4.70
C ILE A 45 -12.53 -9.88 4.66
N ALA A 46 -13.74 -9.87 5.20
CA ALA A 46 -14.60 -11.05 5.19
C ALA A 46 -14.97 -11.50 3.77
N SER A 47 -15.19 -10.55 2.86
CA SER A 47 -15.46 -10.85 1.44
C SER A 47 -14.25 -11.53 0.79
N VAL A 48 -13.09 -10.90 0.88
CA VAL A 48 -11.86 -11.42 0.26
C VAL A 48 -11.46 -12.79 0.80
N MET A 49 -11.59 -13.02 2.11
CA MET A 49 -11.30 -14.34 2.71
C MET A 49 -12.25 -15.43 2.21
N ARG A 50 -13.54 -15.10 2.07
CA ARG A 50 -14.54 -16.02 1.50
C ARG A 50 -14.24 -16.32 0.03
N ASP A 51 -13.94 -15.28 -0.76
CA ASP A 51 -13.70 -15.42 -2.20
C ASP A 51 -12.37 -16.16 -2.47
N ALA A 52 -11.37 -15.98 -1.60
CA ALA A 52 -10.13 -16.76 -1.59
C ALA A 52 -10.32 -18.23 -1.16
N SER A 53 -11.49 -18.58 -0.61
CA SER A 53 -11.85 -19.92 -0.13
C SER A 53 -10.85 -20.47 0.90
N ILE A 54 -10.39 -19.62 1.83
CA ILE A 54 -9.52 -20.02 2.94
C ILE A 54 -10.04 -19.55 4.28
N ASP A 55 -9.73 -20.34 5.31
CA ASP A 55 -9.96 -19.95 6.70
C ASP A 55 -8.87 -18.99 7.22
N TYR A 56 -9.24 -18.14 8.17
CA TYR A 56 -8.30 -17.22 8.82
C TYR A 56 -7.10 -17.92 9.48
N SER A 57 -7.26 -19.15 9.97
CA SER A 57 -6.17 -19.94 10.56
C SER A 57 -5.11 -20.37 9.53
N GLN A 58 -5.46 -20.37 8.24
CA GLN A 58 -4.56 -20.70 7.13
C GLN A 58 -3.71 -19.51 6.69
N LEU A 59 -3.98 -18.30 7.20
CA LEU A 59 -3.11 -17.15 6.99
C LEU A 59 -1.79 -17.35 7.75
N GLU A 60 -0.69 -16.96 7.13
CA GLU A 60 0.63 -17.01 7.75
C GLU A 60 1.12 -15.61 8.15
N THR A 61 0.57 -14.56 7.55
CA THR A 61 0.98 -13.17 7.80
C THR A 61 -0.14 -12.20 7.40
N VAL A 62 -0.26 -11.09 8.12
CA VAL A 62 -1.06 -9.93 7.71
C VAL A 62 -0.11 -8.82 7.26
N ALA A 63 -0.24 -8.33 6.04
CA ALA A 63 0.49 -7.18 5.52
C ALA A 63 -0.38 -5.92 5.59
N VAL A 64 0.24 -4.77 5.91
CA VAL A 64 -0.49 -3.50 5.98
C VAL A 64 0.41 -2.34 5.59
N THR A 65 -0.16 -1.32 4.94
CA THR A 65 0.56 -0.08 4.65
C THR A 65 0.84 0.73 5.91
N LEU A 66 2.08 1.20 6.07
CA LEU A 66 2.52 2.05 7.19
C LEU A 66 2.36 3.55 6.91
N GLY A 67 2.06 3.91 5.66
CA GLY A 67 2.11 5.28 5.17
C GLY A 67 3.39 5.57 4.37
N PRO A 68 3.62 6.82 3.96
CA PRO A 68 2.80 8.00 4.27
C PRO A 68 1.40 7.96 3.64
N GLY A 69 0.44 8.69 4.22
CA GLY A 69 -0.95 8.65 3.80
C GLY A 69 -1.87 9.44 4.74
N THR A 70 -3.18 9.25 4.61
CA THR A 70 -4.16 9.91 5.47
C THR A 70 -4.07 9.36 6.89
N PHE A 71 -4.02 10.26 7.87
CA PHE A 71 -3.86 9.89 9.28
C PHE A 71 -4.98 8.98 9.81
N THR A 72 -6.23 9.29 9.45
CA THR A 72 -7.39 8.48 9.84
C THR A 72 -7.35 7.13 9.18
N GLY A 73 -7.11 7.07 7.86
CA GLY A 73 -7.05 5.83 7.11
C GLY A 73 -5.95 4.90 7.61
N LEU A 74 -4.73 5.41 7.82
CA LEU A 74 -3.61 4.61 8.36
C LEU A 74 -3.94 3.97 9.71
N ARG A 75 -4.58 4.70 10.62
CA ARG A 75 -4.98 4.14 11.93
C ARG A 75 -6.01 3.02 11.77
N VAL A 76 -6.99 3.17 10.89
CA VAL A 76 -7.99 2.13 10.62
C VAL A 76 -7.33 0.84 10.16
N GLY A 77 -6.50 0.91 9.12
CA GLY A 77 -5.80 -0.25 8.56
C GLY A 77 -4.86 -0.90 9.56
N LEU A 78 -4.02 -0.12 10.25
CA LEU A 78 -3.07 -0.63 11.24
C LEU A 78 -3.76 -1.28 12.44
N SER A 79 -4.85 -0.67 12.94
CA SER A 79 -5.61 -1.24 14.05
C SER A 79 -6.29 -2.55 13.64
N ALA A 80 -6.90 -2.62 12.46
CA ALA A 80 -7.52 -3.83 11.95
C ALA A 80 -6.49 -4.94 11.70
N ALA A 81 -5.38 -4.62 11.02
CA ALA A 81 -4.30 -5.57 10.74
C ALA A 81 -3.72 -6.16 12.04
N ARG A 82 -3.44 -5.30 13.03
CA ARG A 82 -2.90 -5.73 14.32
C ARG A 82 -3.89 -6.58 15.11
N GLY A 83 -5.17 -6.20 15.12
CA GLY A 83 -6.24 -6.96 15.77
C GLY A 83 -6.39 -8.35 15.16
N LEU A 84 -6.39 -8.43 13.83
CA LEU A 84 -6.48 -9.70 13.11
C LEU A 84 -5.25 -10.58 13.38
N ALA A 85 -4.05 -10.05 13.17
CA ALA A 85 -2.79 -10.77 13.40
C ALA A 85 -2.70 -11.33 14.83
N LEU A 86 -3.14 -10.57 15.83
CA LEU A 86 -3.26 -11.02 17.21
C LEU A 86 -4.26 -12.17 17.35
N ALA A 87 -5.45 -12.05 16.77
CA ALA A 87 -6.50 -13.07 16.85
C ALA A 87 -6.06 -14.42 16.25
N ILE A 88 -5.31 -14.40 15.14
CA ILE A 88 -4.82 -15.61 14.48
C ILE A 88 -3.44 -16.07 14.98
N SER A 89 -2.82 -15.33 15.91
CA SER A 89 -1.47 -15.57 16.42
C SER A 89 -0.41 -15.66 15.31
N LYS A 90 -0.45 -14.74 14.35
CA LYS A 90 0.50 -14.65 13.22
C LYS A 90 1.21 -13.30 13.19
N PRO A 91 2.39 -13.21 12.55
CA PRO A 91 3.09 -11.94 12.38
C PRO A 91 2.31 -10.95 11.52
N MET A 92 2.61 -9.67 11.73
CA MET A 92 2.19 -8.57 10.88
C MET A 92 3.42 -7.93 10.24
N VAL A 93 3.36 -7.63 8.95
CA VAL A 93 4.41 -6.94 8.20
C VAL A 93 3.92 -5.60 7.68
N GLY A 94 4.77 -4.58 7.77
CA GLY A 94 4.49 -3.26 7.25
C GLY A 94 5.16 -3.03 5.91
N VAL A 95 4.48 -2.37 4.99
CA VAL A 95 5.01 -1.88 3.70
C VAL A 95 4.74 -0.39 3.62
N THR A 96 5.66 0.43 3.10
CA THR A 96 5.34 1.85 2.93
C THR A 96 4.40 2.05 1.74
N SER A 97 3.54 3.06 1.80
CA SER A 97 2.62 3.36 0.70
C SER A 97 3.37 3.73 -0.59
N LEU A 98 4.52 4.38 -0.48
CA LEU A 98 5.34 4.75 -1.65
C LEU A 98 6.01 3.53 -2.29
N GLU A 99 6.50 2.57 -1.51
CA GLU A 99 6.97 1.27 -2.03
C GLU A 99 5.83 0.51 -2.70
N ALA A 100 4.66 0.44 -2.07
CA ALA A 100 3.50 -0.24 -2.64
C ALA A 100 3.10 0.35 -4.01
N ILE A 101 3.10 1.69 -4.12
CA ILE A 101 2.82 2.40 -5.37
C ILE A 101 3.92 2.13 -6.41
N ALA A 102 5.19 2.19 -6.02
CA ALA A 102 6.31 1.92 -6.92
C ALA A 102 6.24 0.49 -7.46
N HIS A 103 5.92 -0.50 -6.63
CA HIS A 103 5.81 -1.90 -7.04
C HIS A 103 4.53 -2.25 -7.81
N ALA A 104 3.48 -1.42 -7.74
CA ALA A 104 2.27 -1.59 -8.55
C ALA A 104 2.47 -1.17 -10.02
N THR A 105 3.59 -0.54 -10.36
CA THR A 105 3.88 -0.09 -11.72
C THR A 105 4.11 -1.26 -12.69
N GLN A 106 3.67 -1.10 -13.94
CA GLN A 106 3.98 -2.03 -15.03
C GLN A 106 5.22 -1.62 -15.83
N PHE A 107 5.84 -0.48 -15.49
CA PHE A 107 7.01 0.05 -16.18
C PHE A 107 8.28 -0.65 -15.70
N SER A 108 8.57 -1.84 -16.24
CA SER A 108 9.81 -2.54 -15.96
C SER A 108 11.02 -1.76 -16.48
N GLN A 109 12.16 -1.91 -15.79
CA GLN A 109 13.47 -1.36 -16.21
C GLN A 109 13.50 0.17 -16.35
N ARG A 110 12.71 0.91 -15.55
CA ARG A 110 12.75 2.37 -15.46
C ARG A 110 12.77 2.83 -14.01
N SER A 111 13.50 3.89 -13.73
CA SER A 111 13.44 4.56 -12.43
C SER A 111 12.03 5.11 -12.17
N VAL A 112 11.66 5.20 -10.90
CA VAL A 112 10.32 5.61 -10.48
C VAL A 112 10.42 6.74 -9.47
N LEU A 113 9.65 7.80 -9.66
CA LEU A 113 9.35 8.80 -8.64
C LEU A 113 7.92 8.55 -8.15
N ALA A 114 7.78 7.90 -6.99
CA ALA A 114 6.47 7.68 -6.39
C ALA A 114 6.05 8.91 -5.60
N ILE A 115 4.85 9.41 -5.86
CA ILE A 115 4.32 10.62 -5.23
C ILE A 115 2.86 10.45 -4.76
N LEU A 116 2.60 10.91 -3.55
CA LEU A 116 1.28 11.02 -2.95
C LEU A 116 0.99 12.48 -2.63
N ASP A 117 -0.23 12.93 -2.94
CA ASP A 117 -0.69 14.25 -2.50
C ASP A 117 -0.81 14.30 -0.97
N ALA A 118 0.06 15.09 -0.34
CA ALA A 118 0.05 15.34 1.10
C ALA A 118 -0.87 16.51 1.49
N ARG A 119 -1.62 17.05 0.53
CA ARG A 119 -2.46 18.25 0.58
C ARG A 119 -1.65 19.53 0.78
N ARG A 120 -2.31 20.68 0.63
CA ARG A 120 -1.73 22.02 0.87
C ARG A 120 -0.45 22.28 0.05
N GLY A 121 -0.40 21.77 -1.17
CA GLY A 121 0.74 21.96 -2.08
C GLY A 121 2.01 21.22 -1.63
N GLN A 122 1.86 20.12 -0.90
CA GLN A 122 2.94 19.23 -0.49
C GLN A 122 2.75 17.85 -1.12
N PHE A 123 3.85 17.15 -1.37
CA PHE A 123 3.88 15.75 -1.76
C PHE A 123 4.63 14.94 -0.73
N TYR A 124 4.17 13.72 -0.47
CA TYR A 124 5.07 12.67 -0.02
C TYR A 124 5.70 12.04 -1.25
N ALA A 125 7.02 11.94 -1.26
CA ALA A 125 7.76 11.51 -2.44
C ALA A 125 8.93 10.60 -2.07
N GLN A 126 9.21 9.65 -2.95
CA GLN A 126 10.38 8.78 -2.85
C GLN A 126 10.81 8.33 -4.25
N SER A 127 12.12 8.29 -4.46
CA SER A 127 12.71 7.82 -5.71
C SER A 127 13.24 6.41 -5.59
N PHE A 128 13.05 5.66 -6.68
CA PHE A 128 13.44 4.28 -6.85
C PHE A 128 14.22 4.13 -8.15
N ASP A 129 15.19 3.22 -8.17
CA ASP A 129 15.92 2.87 -9.38
C ASP A 129 15.12 1.94 -10.31
N SER A 130 15.74 1.46 -11.38
CA SER A 130 15.10 0.57 -12.36
C SER A 130 14.76 -0.83 -11.83
N ASP A 131 15.34 -1.21 -10.70
CA ASP A 131 15.08 -2.46 -9.97
C ASP A 131 14.12 -2.23 -8.79
N LEU A 132 13.48 -1.06 -8.76
CA LEU A 132 12.58 -0.60 -7.70
C LEU A 132 13.23 -0.59 -6.31
N GLN A 133 14.55 -0.43 -6.23
CA GLN A 133 15.22 -0.22 -4.96
C GLN A 133 15.14 1.26 -4.55
N PRO A 134 14.84 1.57 -3.28
CA PRO A 134 14.85 2.94 -2.77
C PRO A 134 16.19 3.63 -2.99
N VAL A 135 16.18 4.76 -3.70
CA VAL A 135 17.34 5.66 -3.88
C VAL A 135 17.34 6.74 -2.81
N THR A 136 16.15 7.16 -2.38
CA THR A 136 15.96 8.14 -1.31
C THR A 136 15.09 7.56 -0.19
N SER A 137 15.16 8.16 0.99
CA SER A 137 14.12 7.97 2.01
C SER A 137 12.81 8.65 1.58
N PRO A 138 11.65 8.22 2.09
CA PRO A 138 10.39 8.96 1.98
C PRO A 138 10.52 10.38 2.56
N LEU A 139 10.08 11.39 1.82
CA LEU A 139 10.14 12.79 2.24
C LEU A 139 8.83 13.52 1.95
N ALA A 140 8.44 14.42 2.85
CA ALA A 140 7.43 15.43 2.56
C ALA A 140 8.13 16.66 1.94
N VAL A 141 7.72 17.07 0.75
CA VAL A 141 8.32 18.21 0.03
C VAL A 141 7.24 19.12 -0.55
N PRO A 142 7.48 20.45 -0.62
CA PRO A 142 6.63 21.33 -1.41
C PRO A 142 6.60 20.91 -2.88
N ALA A 143 5.45 21.06 -3.52
CA ALA A 143 5.29 20.76 -4.95
C ALA A 143 6.30 21.50 -5.82
N ALA A 144 6.66 22.74 -5.45
CA ALA A 144 7.68 23.55 -6.13
C ALA A 144 9.10 22.95 -6.09
N ASN A 145 9.36 22.01 -5.17
CA ASN A 145 10.68 21.41 -4.96
C ASN A 145 10.74 19.93 -5.38
N ILE A 146 9.67 19.39 -5.98
CA ILE A 146 9.59 17.96 -6.29
C ILE A 146 10.69 17.50 -7.25
N GLN A 147 11.15 18.39 -8.13
CA GLN A 147 12.22 18.12 -9.09
C GLN A 147 13.55 17.77 -8.38
N SER A 148 13.76 18.21 -7.14
CA SER A 148 14.96 17.86 -6.37
C SER A 148 15.06 16.37 -6.03
N LEU A 149 13.94 15.64 -6.09
CA LEU A 149 13.88 14.22 -5.84
C LEU A 149 13.89 13.40 -7.13
N ALA A 150 13.73 14.01 -8.31
CA ALA A 150 13.64 13.28 -9.57
C ALA A 150 14.90 12.43 -9.84
N PRO A 151 14.76 11.15 -10.25
CA PRO A 151 15.90 10.34 -10.68
C PRO A 151 16.66 11.00 -11.84
N SER A 152 17.99 10.84 -11.86
CA SER A 152 18.85 11.37 -12.94
C SER A 152 18.68 10.63 -14.28
N ALA A 153 18.24 9.37 -14.24
CA ALA A 153 17.95 8.54 -15.40
C ALA A 153 16.49 8.74 -15.86
N PRO A 154 16.12 8.38 -17.10
CA PRO A 154 14.72 8.40 -17.53
C PRO A 154 13.81 7.66 -16.54
N PHE A 155 12.80 8.37 -16.04
CA PHE A 155 11.92 7.88 -14.98
C PHE A 155 10.45 8.07 -15.32
N VAL A 156 9.60 7.37 -14.59
CA VAL A 156 8.15 7.57 -14.57
C VAL A 156 7.71 8.14 -13.23
N VAL A 157 6.62 8.91 -13.25
CA VAL A 157 5.99 9.43 -12.03
C VAL A 157 4.72 8.63 -11.80
N VAL A 158 4.51 8.17 -10.56
CA VAL A 158 3.38 7.30 -10.19
C VAL A 158 2.75 7.77 -8.88
N GLY A 159 1.50 7.34 -8.63
CA GLY A 159 0.75 7.68 -7.43
C GLY A 159 -0.18 8.89 -7.62
N THR A 160 -0.93 9.24 -6.57
CA THR A 160 -2.03 10.22 -6.67
C THR A 160 -1.56 11.66 -6.92
N GLY A 161 -0.28 11.96 -6.68
CA GLY A 161 0.31 13.26 -7.01
C GLY A 161 0.76 13.40 -8.46
N ALA A 162 0.72 12.32 -9.26
CA ALA A 162 1.13 12.33 -10.66
C ALA A 162 0.03 12.97 -11.51
N ILE A 163 0.20 14.25 -11.84
CA ILE A 163 -0.68 15.05 -12.69
C ILE A 163 0.09 15.54 -13.93
#